data_AF-A0A1G4JRT7-F1
#
_entry.id   AF-A0A1G4JRT7-F1
#
_cell.length_a   1.000
_cell.length_b   1.000
_cell.length_c   1.000
_cell.angle_alpha   90.00
_cell.angle_beta   90.00
_cell.angle_gamma   90.00
#
_symmetry.space_group_name_H-M   'P 1'
#
loop_
_entity.id
_entity.type
_entity.pdbx_description
1 polymer ?
#
loop_
_entity_poly.entity_id
_entity_poly.type
_entity_poly.pdbx_seq_one_letter_code
_entity_poly.pdbx_strand_id
1 'polypeptide(L)'
;MPNVGLTITTKNAIITSQKTLLLKHAKFFPPHNMINECAHDEVIRMCYRRFMRIKPLVSQRQMIQTTYVQYLRYKFRTEDYEEKLKASGITLPKTSFDDSSQVYRSLLFCLKAVSTVKKGFSGEKDASAEIRRARNILKNILTVEFEKSALIAKNSGQNFTVLRKSFSYLRPSVENAANVSQFAPLRDFDRCLLALNITLGTRL
;
A
#
# COMPACT_ATOMS: atom_id res chain seq x y z
N MET A 1 1.64 29.72 -27.04
CA MET A 1 2.98 29.09 -27.21
C MET A 1 3.82 29.48 -26.00
N PRO A 2 4.71 28.60 -25.49
CA PRO A 2 4.59 27.88 -24.22
C PRO A 2 5.17 28.61 -22.99
N ASN A 3 4.58 28.34 -21.81
CA ASN A 3 5.16 28.64 -20.50
C ASN A 3 6.43 27.80 -20.28
N VAL A 4 7.59 28.33 -20.66
CA VAL A 4 8.89 27.70 -20.43
C VAL A 4 9.53 28.30 -19.20
N GLY A 5 9.78 27.48 -18.17
CA GLY A 5 10.73 27.80 -17.10
C GLY A 5 10.17 28.22 -15.74
N LEU A 6 8.90 27.94 -15.42
CA LEU A 6 8.38 28.12 -14.06
C LEU A 6 9.06 27.13 -13.10
N THR A 7 10.16 27.58 -12.51
CA THR A 7 10.94 26.84 -11.51
C THR A 7 10.45 27.25 -10.13
N ILE A 8 9.62 26.43 -9.50
CA ILE A 8 9.20 26.66 -8.11
C ILE A 8 10.38 26.31 -7.20
N THR A 9 11.09 27.33 -6.72
CA THR A 9 12.20 27.18 -5.77
C THR A 9 11.63 26.92 -4.38
N THR A 10 11.88 25.74 -3.82
CA THR A 10 11.53 25.44 -2.42
C THR A 10 12.79 25.14 -1.63
N LYS A 11 12.92 25.68 -0.42
CA LYS A 11 14.06 25.41 0.49
C LYS A 11 14.17 23.95 0.95
N ASN A 12 13.19 23.09 0.62
CA ASN A 12 13.05 21.76 1.25
C ASN A 12 13.23 20.58 0.28
N ALA A 13 13.44 20.81 -1.02
CA ALA A 13 13.67 19.74 -1.99
C ALA A 13 14.43 20.23 -3.23
N ILE A 14 15.34 19.40 -3.74
CA ILE A 14 15.97 19.58 -5.07
C ILE A 14 15.24 18.63 -6.03
N ILE A 15 14.46 19.19 -6.95
CA ILE A 15 13.69 18.43 -7.95
C ILE A 15 14.45 18.49 -9.28
N THR A 16 14.94 17.34 -9.76
CA THR A 16 15.44 17.15 -11.13
C THR A 16 14.35 16.48 -11.97
N SER A 17 14.52 16.45 -13.30
CA SER A 17 13.60 15.77 -14.23
C SER A 17 13.39 14.28 -13.92
N GLN A 18 14.31 13.67 -13.17
CA GLN A 18 14.32 12.24 -12.87
C GLN A 18 14.14 11.93 -11.38
N LYS A 19 14.52 12.83 -10.47
CA LYS A 19 14.59 12.55 -9.03
C LYS A 19 14.21 13.76 -8.19
N THR A 20 13.57 13.52 -7.06
CA THR A 20 13.39 14.55 -6.02
C THR A 20 14.23 14.17 -4.81
N LEU A 21 15.26 14.97 -4.52
CA LEU A 21 16.03 14.86 -3.28
C LEU A 21 15.28 15.65 -2.19
N LEU A 22 14.81 14.94 -1.17
CA LEU A 22 14.10 15.53 -0.04
C LEU A 22 15.12 15.97 1.01
N LEU A 23 15.26 17.27 1.31
CA LEU A 23 16.26 17.73 2.28
C LEU A 23 15.82 17.49 3.74
N LYS A 24 14.52 17.30 3.99
CA LYS A 24 13.94 17.02 5.32
C LYS A 24 13.30 15.63 5.37
N HIS A 25 14.14 14.60 5.49
CA HIS A 25 13.72 13.20 5.52
C HIS A 25 12.82 12.85 6.73
N ALA A 26 13.05 13.48 7.89
CA ALA A 26 12.35 13.19 9.14
C ALA A 26 10.80 13.28 9.07
N LYS A 27 10.26 14.00 8.07
CA LYS A 27 8.80 14.10 7.85
C LYS A 27 8.18 12.83 7.26
N PHE A 28 8.98 11.99 6.62
CA PHE A 28 8.57 10.77 5.92
C PHE A 28 8.86 9.52 6.74
N PHE A 29 9.97 9.52 7.49
CA PHE A 29 10.33 8.40 8.36
C PHE A 29 9.60 8.48 9.72
N PRO A 30 9.15 7.35 10.27
CA PRO A 30 8.71 7.29 11.66
C PRO A 30 9.89 7.53 12.63
N PRO A 31 9.65 8.08 13.84
CA PRO A 31 10.69 8.19 14.86
C PRO A 31 11.23 6.81 15.26
N HIS A 32 12.47 6.75 15.73
CA HIS A 32 13.01 5.54 16.35
C HIS A 32 12.14 5.15 17.56
N ASN A 33 11.91 3.85 17.76
CA ASN A 33 11.14 3.29 18.90
C ASN A 33 9.70 3.77 19.10
N MET A 34 9.09 4.41 18.09
CA MET A 34 7.71 4.92 18.13
C MET A 34 6.67 3.90 18.65
N ILE A 35 6.85 2.60 18.37
CA ILE A 35 5.91 1.54 18.80
C ILE A 35 5.92 1.36 20.33
N ASN A 36 7.07 1.56 20.97
CA ASN A 36 7.23 1.34 22.41
C ASN A 36 6.94 2.61 23.23
N GLU A 37 7.13 3.78 22.63
CA GLU A 37 7.07 5.08 23.31
C GLU A 37 5.71 5.78 23.20
N CYS A 38 4.93 5.49 22.15
CA CYS A 38 3.66 6.14 21.89
C CYS A 38 2.47 5.19 22.11
N ALA A 39 1.30 5.75 22.42
CA ALA A 39 0.08 4.97 22.48
C ALA A 39 -0.33 4.43 21.09
N HIS A 40 -0.99 3.27 21.06
CA HIS A 40 -1.39 2.59 19.83
C HIS A 40 -2.09 3.52 18.82
N ASP A 41 -3.12 4.27 19.25
CA ASP A 41 -3.86 5.17 18.36
C ASP A 41 -3.02 6.32 17.79
N GLU A 42 -1.98 6.75 18.52
CA GLU A 42 -1.05 7.76 18.04
C GLU A 42 -0.13 7.19 16.97
N VAL A 43 0.38 5.97 17.17
CA VAL A 43 1.16 5.23 16.19
C VAL A 43 0.40 5.08 14.88
N ILE A 44 -0.85 4.62 14.93
CA ILE A 44 -1.69 4.44 13.75
C ILE A 44 -1.93 5.77 13.03
N ARG A 45 -2.28 6.84 13.77
CA ARG A 45 -2.47 8.19 13.19
C ARG A 45 -1.19 8.75 12.58
N MET A 46 -0.05 8.53 13.22
CA MET A 46 1.27 8.94 12.73
C MET A 46 1.67 8.20 11.45
N CYS A 47 1.41 6.90 11.39
CA CYS A 47 1.63 6.09 10.19
C CYS A 47 0.74 6.56 9.05
N TYR A 48 -0.57 6.74 9.29
CA TYR A 48 -1.51 7.25 8.29
C TYR A 48 -1.06 8.58 7.68
N ARG A 49 -0.68 9.56 8.52
CA ARG A 49 -0.18 10.86 8.06
C ARG A 49 1.07 10.70 7.17
N ARG A 50 1.96 9.76 7.49
CA ARG A 50 3.18 9.50 6.71
C ARG A 50 2.88 8.81 5.39
N PHE A 51 1.99 7.83 5.37
CA PHE A 51 1.49 7.25 4.11
C PHE A 51 0.94 8.33 3.17
N MET A 52 0.12 9.24 3.69
CA MET A 52 -0.42 10.35 2.91
C MET A 52 0.66 11.30 2.38
N ARG A 53 1.75 11.50 3.12
CA ARG A 53 2.92 12.30 2.66
C ARG A 53 3.73 11.59 1.58
N ILE A 54 3.70 10.26 1.50
CA ILE A 54 4.43 9.48 0.49
C ILE A 54 3.74 9.57 -0.88
N LYS A 55 2.43 9.89 -0.94
CA LYS A 55 1.64 10.06 -2.17
C LYS A 55 2.41 10.64 -3.38
N PRO A 56 3.05 11.83 -3.31
CA PRO A 56 3.77 12.41 -4.45
C PRO A 56 4.95 11.56 -4.95
N LEU A 57 5.50 10.69 -4.10
CA LEU A 57 6.63 9.82 -4.41
C LEU A 57 6.20 8.48 -5.04
N VAL A 58 4.93 8.10 -4.90
CA VAL A 58 4.39 6.84 -5.43
C VAL A 58 4.37 6.85 -6.96
N SER A 59 3.94 7.97 -7.55
CA SER A 59 3.91 8.16 -9.00
C SER A 59 3.74 9.63 -9.37
N GLN A 60 4.19 10.01 -10.56
CA GLN A 60 3.90 11.32 -11.15
C GLN A 60 2.47 11.41 -11.70
N ARG A 61 1.82 10.28 -12.00
CA ARG A 61 0.46 10.26 -12.60
C ARG A 61 -0.60 10.48 -11.53
N GLN A 62 -1.43 11.51 -11.70
CA GLN A 62 -2.51 11.85 -10.76
C GLN A 62 -3.45 10.68 -10.49
N MET A 63 -3.83 9.92 -11.53
CA MET A 63 -4.72 8.76 -11.40
C MET A 63 -4.17 7.72 -10.40
N ILE A 64 -2.88 7.38 -10.48
CA ILE A 64 -2.23 6.43 -9.57
C ILE A 64 -2.18 6.98 -8.14
N GLN A 65 -1.89 8.28 -7.99
CA GLN A 65 -1.90 8.93 -6.68
C GLN A 65 -3.29 8.94 -6.03
N THR A 66 -4.35 9.13 -6.82
CA THR A 66 -5.74 9.06 -6.34
C THR A 66 -6.08 7.65 -5.89
N THR A 67 -5.75 6.62 -6.68
CA THR A 67 -5.94 5.22 -6.29
C THR A 67 -5.21 4.90 -4.99
N TYR A 68 -3.96 5.34 -4.84
CA TYR A 68 -3.19 5.16 -3.62
C TYR A 68 -3.86 5.78 -2.39
N VAL A 69 -4.38 7.01 -2.51
CA VAL A 69 -5.10 7.67 -1.40
C VAL A 69 -6.41 6.96 -1.07
N GLN A 70 -7.18 6.56 -2.08
CA GLN A 70 -8.44 5.82 -1.89
C GLN A 70 -8.17 4.48 -1.23
N TYR A 71 -7.12 3.78 -1.66
CA TYR A 71 -6.67 2.54 -1.06
C TYR A 71 -6.35 2.71 0.43
N LEU A 72 -5.52 3.69 0.80
CA LEU A 72 -5.19 3.97 2.19
C LEU A 72 -6.44 4.33 3.02
N ARG A 73 -7.35 5.14 2.47
CA ARG A 73 -8.61 5.48 3.16
C ARG A 73 -9.44 4.24 3.42
N TYR A 74 -9.57 3.34 2.44
CA TYR A 74 -10.25 2.07 2.61
C TYR A 74 -9.59 1.24 3.73
N LYS A 75 -8.27 1.04 3.66
CA LYS A 75 -7.49 0.25 4.64
C LYS A 75 -7.65 0.73 6.08
N PHE A 76 -7.64 2.05 6.30
CA PHE A 76 -7.70 2.62 7.65
C PHE A 76 -9.13 2.89 8.16
N ARG A 77 -10.11 3.09 7.28
CA ARG A 77 -11.48 3.47 7.68
C ARG A 77 -12.49 2.33 7.61
N THR A 78 -12.30 1.40 6.68
CA THR A 78 -13.37 0.49 6.26
C THR A 78 -12.94 -0.97 6.29
N GLU A 79 -11.67 -1.28 6.01
CA GLU A 79 -11.25 -2.67 5.92
C GLU A 79 -11.24 -3.36 7.28
N ASP A 80 -12.12 -4.36 7.41
CA ASP A 80 -11.99 -5.40 8.42
C ASP A 80 -11.03 -6.48 7.91
N TYR A 81 -9.79 -6.42 8.38
CA TYR A 81 -8.74 -7.35 7.94
C TYR A 81 -8.89 -8.75 8.54
N GLU A 82 -9.44 -8.84 9.74
CA GLU A 82 -9.71 -10.13 10.37
C GLU A 82 -10.79 -10.89 9.59
N GLU A 83 -11.86 -10.19 9.21
CA GLU A 83 -12.92 -10.78 8.39
C GLU A 83 -12.39 -11.16 6.99
N LYS A 84 -11.52 -10.34 6.39
CA LYS A 84 -10.87 -10.67 5.12
C LYS A 84 -10.01 -11.93 5.22
N LEU A 85 -9.29 -12.10 6.32
CA LEU A 85 -8.50 -13.31 6.60
C LEU A 85 -9.39 -14.53 6.80
N LYS A 86 -10.43 -14.43 7.63
CA LYS A 86 -11.41 -15.51 7.85
C LYS A 86 -12.06 -15.94 6.54
N ALA A 87 -12.49 -14.98 5.72
CA ALA A 87 -13.09 -15.25 4.42
C ALA A 87 -12.12 -15.96 3.46
N SER A 88 -10.81 -15.70 3.56
CA SER A 88 -9.81 -16.34 2.70
C SER A 88 -9.51 -17.81 3.06
N GLY A 89 -9.85 -18.24 4.28
CA GLY A 89 -9.50 -19.55 4.81
C GLY A 89 -8.02 -19.71 5.18
N ILE A 90 -7.21 -18.64 5.09
CA ILE A 90 -5.80 -18.66 5.49
C ILE A 90 -5.72 -18.57 7.01
N THR A 91 -5.07 -19.55 7.64
CA THR A 91 -4.87 -19.58 9.09
C THR A 91 -3.64 -18.75 9.46
N LEU A 92 -3.80 -17.81 10.39
CA LEU A 92 -2.69 -17.05 10.95
C LEU A 92 -1.83 -17.94 11.86
N PRO A 93 -0.49 -17.83 11.83
CA PRO A 93 0.34 -18.39 12.89
C PRO A 93 -0.03 -17.74 14.25
N LYS A 94 -0.01 -18.52 15.33
CA LYS A 94 -0.43 -18.09 16.69
C LYS A 94 0.31 -16.86 17.22
N THR A 95 1.46 -16.53 16.65
CA THR A 95 2.16 -15.26 16.84
C THR A 95 1.40 -14.15 16.10
N SER A 96 0.31 -13.68 16.72
CA SER A 96 -0.39 -12.48 16.27
C SER A 96 0.59 -11.30 16.29
N PHE A 97 0.99 -10.82 15.11
CA PHE A 97 1.69 -9.54 15.04
C PHE A 97 0.74 -8.46 15.56
N ASP A 98 1.22 -7.63 16.48
CA ASP A 98 0.50 -6.44 16.91
C ASP A 98 0.17 -5.54 15.69
N ASP A 99 -1.06 -5.03 15.65
CA ASP A 99 -1.58 -4.21 14.55
C ASP A 99 -0.71 -2.99 14.29
N SER A 100 -0.20 -2.34 15.35
CA SER A 100 0.70 -1.19 15.21
C SER A 100 2.03 -1.57 14.57
N SER A 101 2.59 -2.71 14.93
CA SER A 101 3.80 -3.28 14.29
C SER A 101 3.58 -3.60 12.82
N GLN A 102 2.44 -4.20 12.44
CA GLN A 102 2.12 -4.50 11.04
C GLN A 102 1.98 -3.22 10.21
N VAL A 103 1.28 -2.22 10.72
CA VAL A 103 1.08 -0.92 10.05
C VAL A 103 2.42 -0.18 9.89
N TYR A 104 3.27 -0.22 10.91
CA TYR A 104 4.63 0.33 10.84
C TYR A 104 5.47 -0.36 9.76
N ARG A 105 5.47 -1.70 9.71
CA ARG A 105 6.18 -2.47 8.68
C ARG A 105 5.64 -2.19 7.29
N SER A 106 4.33 -2.04 7.12
CA SER A 106 3.72 -1.61 5.85
C SER A 106 4.22 -0.23 5.41
N LEU A 107 4.40 0.71 6.34
CA LEU A 107 4.93 2.04 6.03
C LEU A 107 6.37 1.95 5.53
N LEU A 108 7.21 1.16 6.22
CA LEU A 108 8.59 0.92 5.79
C LEU A 108 8.65 0.25 4.41
N PHE A 109 7.75 -0.69 4.13
CA PHE A 109 7.63 -1.31 2.81
C PHE A 109 7.31 -0.29 1.72
N CYS A 110 6.31 0.57 1.94
CA CYS A 110 5.96 1.62 0.97
C CYS A 110 7.11 2.62 0.78
N LEU A 111 7.79 3.02 1.86
CA LEU A 111 8.99 3.87 1.78
C LEU A 111 10.08 3.22 0.94
N LYS A 112 10.35 1.92 1.14
CA LYS A 112 11.31 1.16 0.34
C LYS A 112 10.92 1.13 -1.14
N ALA A 113 9.65 0.90 -1.45
CA ALA A 113 9.12 0.85 -2.82
C ALA A 113 9.32 2.18 -3.59
N VAL A 114 9.23 3.33 -2.90
CA VAL A 114 9.43 4.66 -3.51
C VAL A 114 10.86 5.18 -3.41
N SER A 115 11.76 4.44 -2.74
CA SER A 115 13.14 4.85 -2.56
C SER A 115 14.01 4.59 -3.80
N THR A 116 15.21 5.18 -3.81
CA THR A 116 16.24 4.92 -4.82
C THR A 116 17.58 4.70 -4.14
N VAL A 117 18.43 3.86 -4.71
CA VAL A 117 19.79 3.63 -4.20
C VAL A 117 20.71 4.74 -4.68
N LYS A 118 21.60 5.21 -3.81
CA LYS A 118 22.67 6.13 -4.16
C LYS A 118 23.76 5.36 -4.92
N LYS A 119 24.20 5.90 -6.06
CA LYS A 119 25.29 5.31 -6.86
C LYS A 119 26.57 5.21 -6.03
N GLY A 120 27.27 4.09 -6.09
CA GLY A 120 28.54 3.86 -5.41
C GLY A 120 28.41 3.39 -3.95
N PHE A 121 27.24 2.91 -3.55
CA PHE A 121 27.02 2.28 -2.25
C PHE A 121 27.44 0.81 -2.27
N SER A 122 28.11 0.33 -1.21
CA SER A 122 28.42 -1.09 -1.06
C SER A 122 27.12 -1.90 -0.95
N GLY A 123 26.91 -2.89 -1.84
CA GLY A 123 25.64 -3.62 -1.93
C GLY A 123 24.56 -2.93 -2.79
N GLU A 124 24.92 -1.97 -3.65
CA GLU A 124 23.99 -1.26 -4.53
C GLU A 124 23.10 -2.19 -5.37
N LYS A 125 23.65 -3.30 -5.88
CA LYS A 125 22.91 -4.26 -6.71
C LYS A 125 21.77 -4.92 -5.95
N ASP A 126 22.04 -5.43 -4.75
CA ASP A 126 21.06 -6.14 -3.93
C ASP A 126 19.97 -5.19 -3.43
N ALA A 127 20.38 -4.03 -2.91
CA ALA A 127 19.44 -2.99 -2.48
C ALA A 127 18.54 -2.51 -3.63
N SER A 128 19.10 -2.36 -4.84
CA SER A 128 18.34 -1.98 -6.03
C SER A 128 17.36 -3.06 -6.46
N ALA A 129 17.75 -4.33 -6.39
CA ALA A 129 16.88 -5.46 -6.72
C ALA A 129 15.70 -5.57 -5.73
N GLU A 130 15.94 -5.39 -4.44
CA GLU A 130 14.88 -5.37 -3.42
C GLU A 130 13.92 -4.21 -3.59
N ILE A 131 14.43 -2.99 -3.82
CA ILE A 131 13.61 -1.81 -4.09
C ILE A 131 12.76 -2.03 -5.35
N ARG A 132 13.33 -2.63 -6.40
CA ARG A 132 12.60 -2.95 -7.63
C ARG A 132 11.47 -3.96 -7.36
N ARG A 133 11.72 -4.99 -6.57
CA ARG A 133 10.69 -5.96 -6.15
C ARG A 133 9.57 -5.28 -5.35
N ALA A 134 9.91 -4.49 -4.34
CA ALA A 134 8.93 -3.75 -3.54
C ALA A 134 8.09 -2.79 -4.39
N ARG A 135 8.72 -2.08 -5.33
CA ARG A 135 8.03 -1.18 -6.27
C ARG A 135 7.06 -1.93 -7.18
N ASN A 136 7.47 -3.08 -7.71
CA ASN A 136 6.61 -3.91 -8.56
C ASN A 136 5.39 -4.43 -7.78
N ILE A 137 5.59 -4.88 -6.54
CA ILE A 137 4.49 -5.31 -5.66
C ILE A 137 3.53 -4.15 -5.40
N LEU A 138 4.03 -2.97 -5.01
CA LEU A 138 3.18 -1.79 -4.78
C LEU A 138 2.41 -1.38 -6.04
N LYS A 139 3.06 -1.43 -7.21
CA LYS A 139 2.40 -1.16 -8.50
C LYS A 139 1.26 -2.15 -8.74
N ASN A 140 1.49 -3.45 -8.54
CA ASN A 140 0.48 -4.48 -8.75
C ASN A 140 -0.72 -4.30 -7.81
N ILE A 141 -0.47 -3.98 -6.53
CA ILE A 141 -1.53 -3.63 -5.57
C ILE A 141 -2.37 -2.47 -6.11
N LEU A 142 -1.72 -1.39 -6.54
CA LEU A 142 -2.44 -0.22 -7.06
C LEU A 142 -3.20 -0.47 -8.37
N THR A 143 -2.68 -1.34 -9.24
CA THR A 143 -3.40 -1.77 -10.45
C THR A 143 -4.69 -2.51 -10.07
N VAL A 144 -4.59 -3.52 -9.20
CA VAL A 144 -5.76 -4.31 -8.77
C VAL A 144 -6.77 -3.44 -8.03
N GLU A 145 -6.31 -2.50 -7.22
CA GLU A 145 -7.19 -1.57 -6.50
C GLU A 145 -7.89 -0.58 -7.43
N PHE A 146 -7.24 -0.17 -8.52
CA PHE A 146 -7.87 0.61 -9.57
C PHE A 146 -8.96 -0.21 -10.28
N GLU A 147 -8.69 -1.48 -10.63
CA GLU A 147 -9.65 -2.38 -11.26
C GLU A 147 -10.86 -2.66 -10.35
N LYS A 148 -10.62 -2.95 -9.06
CA LYS A 148 -11.70 -3.08 -8.06
C LYS A 148 -12.56 -1.82 -7.99
N SER A 149 -11.92 -0.64 -7.99
CA SER A 149 -12.65 0.63 -7.95
C SER A 149 -13.50 0.85 -9.21
N ALA A 150 -13.00 0.46 -10.38
CA ALA A 150 -13.75 0.50 -11.62
C ALA A 150 -14.95 -0.47 -11.61
N LEU A 151 -14.79 -1.68 -11.08
CA LEU A 151 -15.90 -2.63 -10.91
C LEU A 151 -16.95 -2.14 -9.92
N ILE A 152 -16.53 -1.53 -8.82
CA ILE A 152 -17.43 -0.90 -7.84
C ILE A 152 -18.18 0.27 -8.48
N ALA A 153 -17.53 1.09 -9.30
CA ALA A 153 -18.19 2.20 -9.99
C ALA A 153 -19.29 1.72 -10.95
N LYS A 154 -19.14 0.54 -11.57
CA LYS A 154 -20.16 -0.06 -12.46
C LYS A 154 -21.39 -0.56 -11.71
N ASN A 155 -21.23 -1.14 -10.52
CA ASN A 155 -22.33 -1.64 -9.70
C ASN A 155 -22.00 -1.46 -8.21
N SER A 156 -22.27 -0.26 -7.70
CA SER A 156 -21.79 0.19 -6.39
C SER A 156 -22.42 -0.58 -5.24
N GLY A 157 -23.70 -0.94 -5.29
CA GLY A 157 -24.36 -1.67 -4.21
C GLY A 157 -23.80 -3.09 -4.02
N GLN A 158 -23.75 -3.85 -5.11
CA GLN A 158 -23.37 -5.26 -5.06
C GLN A 158 -21.85 -5.43 -4.95
N ASN A 159 -21.07 -4.80 -5.84
CA ASN A 159 -19.62 -5.03 -5.92
C ASN A 159 -18.88 -4.43 -4.73
N PHE A 160 -19.36 -3.32 -4.17
CA PHE A 160 -18.77 -2.78 -2.93
C PHE A 160 -18.94 -3.77 -1.78
N THR A 161 -20.13 -4.35 -1.64
CA THR A 161 -20.39 -5.33 -0.58
C THR A 161 -19.49 -6.55 -0.71
N VAL A 162 -19.41 -7.11 -1.93
CA VAL A 162 -18.58 -8.29 -2.21
C VAL A 162 -17.09 -8.01 -2.01
N LEU A 163 -16.56 -6.89 -2.55
CA LEU A 163 -15.11 -6.63 -2.60
C LEU A 163 -14.55 -5.91 -1.36
N ARG A 164 -15.38 -5.20 -0.58
CA ARG A 164 -14.92 -4.29 0.49
C ARG A 164 -15.53 -4.55 1.87
N LYS A 165 -16.61 -5.34 1.97
CA LYS A 165 -17.29 -5.61 3.25
C LYS A 165 -17.34 -7.10 3.61
N SER A 166 -18.01 -7.92 2.80
CA SER A 166 -18.24 -9.33 3.12
C SER A 166 -17.13 -10.27 2.65
N PHE A 167 -16.29 -9.79 1.73
CA PHE A 167 -15.21 -10.56 1.11
C PHE A 167 -15.65 -11.92 0.56
N SER A 168 -16.92 -12.02 0.12
CA SER A 168 -17.53 -13.30 -0.24
C SER A 168 -16.83 -13.99 -1.42
N TYR A 169 -16.18 -13.21 -2.30
CA TYR A 169 -15.36 -13.73 -3.40
C TYR A 169 -14.09 -14.47 -2.93
N LEU A 170 -13.65 -14.31 -1.68
CA LEU A 170 -12.48 -15.01 -1.13
C LEU A 170 -12.81 -16.41 -0.58
N ARG A 171 -14.10 -16.67 -0.32
CA ARG A 171 -14.56 -17.89 0.36
C ARG A 171 -14.27 -19.14 -0.47
N PRO A 172 -13.69 -20.20 0.12
CA PRO A 172 -13.39 -21.45 -0.57
C PRO A 172 -14.62 -22.14 -1.17
N SER A 173 -15.77 -22.03 -0.50
CA SER A 173 -17.01 -22.74 -0.87
C SER A 173 -17.73 -22.17 -2.10
N VAL A 174 -17.20 -21.13 -2.75
CA VAL A 174 -17.92 -20.37 -3.79
C VAL A 174 -17.30 -20.55 -5.19
N GLU A 175 -16.44 -21.57 -5.35
CA GLU A 175 -15.74 -21.86 -6.61
C GLU A 175 -16.66 -22.10 -7.82
N ASN A 176 -17.93 -22.47 -7.59
CA ASN A 176 -18.87 -22.84 -8.65
C ASN A 176 -20.02 -21.83 -8.88
N ALA A 177 -20.05 -20.69 -8.20
CA ALA A 177 -21.10 -19.69 -8.44
C ALA A 177 -20.74 -18.82 -9.65
N ALA A 178 -21.60 -18.77 -10.67
CA ALA A 178 -21.39 -17.97 -11.91
C ALA A 178 -21.04 -16.49 -11.64
N ASN A 179 -21.57 -15.92 -10.54
CA ASN A 179 -21.30 -14.53 -10.12
C ASN A 179 -19.91 -14.31 -9.48
N VAL A 180 -19.15 -15.37 -9.20
CA VAL A 180 -17.81 -15.32 -8.56
C VAL A 180 -16.67 -15.58 -9.55
N SER A 181 -16.95 -16.24 -10.68
CA SER A 181 -16.02 -16.41 -11.81
C SER A 181 -15.41 -15.06 -12.25
N GLN A 182 -16.23 -14.00 -12.32
CA GLN A 182 -15.77 -12.65 -12.69
C GLN A 182 -14.73 -12.05 -11.72
N PHE A 183 -14.63 -12.57 -10.49
CA PHE A 183 -13.69 -12.09 -9.47
C PHE A 183 -12.52 -13.05 -9.23
N ALA A 184 -12.41 -14.16 -9.98
CA ALA A 184 -11.35 -15.14 -9.78
C ALA A 184 -9.92 -14.52 -9.82
N PRO A 185 -9.57 -13.63 -10.77
CA PRO A 185 -8.26 -12.99 -10.77
C PRO A 185 -8.00 -12.13 -9.53
N LEU A 186 -9.04 -11.44 -9.02
CA LEU A 186 -8.95 -10.62 -7.82
C LEU A 186 -8.79 -11.50 -6.56
N ARG A 187 -9.49 -12.63 -6.52
CA ARG A 187 -9.39 -13.60 -5.43
C ARG A 187 -7.97 -14.14 -5.31
N ASP A 188 -7.39 -14.59 -6.41
CA ASP A 188 -6.06 -15.18 -6.42
C ASP A 188 -5.00 -14.15 -6.03
N PHE A 189 -5.15 -12.92 -6.53
CA PHE A 189 -4.28 -11.81 -6.13
C PHE A 189 -4.39 -11.49 -4.63
N ASP A 190 -5.60 -11.35 -4.08
CA ASP A 190 -5.81 -11.03 -2.67
C ASP A 190 -5.32 -12.16 -1.75
N ARG A 191 -5.49 -13.44 -2.13
CA ARG A 191 -4.93 -14.58 -1.39
C ARG A 191 -3.40 -14.51 -1.35
N CYS A 192 -2.76 -14.26 -2.49
CA CYS A 192 -1.31 -14.05 -2.55
C CYS A 192 -0.86 -12.85 -1.71
N LEU A 193 -1.61 -11.74 -1.72
CA LEU A 193 -1.31 -10.56 -0.92
C LEU A 193 -1.45 -10.83 0.59
N LEU A 194 -2.45 -11.61 1.01
CA LEU A 194 -2.60 -12.03 2.40
C LEU A 194 -1.43 -12.91 2.84
N ALA A 195 -1.03 -13.90 2.03
CA ALA A 195 0.14 -14.73 2.33
C ALA A 195 1.45 -13.91 2.40
N LEU A 196 1.63 -12.95 1.49
CA LEU A 196 2.75 -12.02 1.52
C LEU A 196 2.75 -11.19 2.80
N ASN A 197 1.59 -10.67 3.20
CA ASN A 197 1.41 -9.89 4.42
C ASN A 197 1.80 -10.68 5.67
N ILE A 198 1.38 -11.94 5.76
CA ILE A 198 1.77 -12.83 6.87
C ILE A 198 3.29 -13.04 6.87
N THR A 199 3.89 -13.26 5.70
CA THR A 199 5.33 -13.52 5.57
C THR A 199 6.18 -12.31 5.97
N LEU A 200 5.75 -11.10 5.59
CA LEU A 200 6.48 -9.87 5.88
C LEU A 200 6.10 -9.25 7.25
N GLY A 201 5.04 -9.76 7.89
CA GLY A 201 4.40 -9.12 9.03
C GLY A 201 3.87 -7.74 8.68
N THR A 202 3.34 -7.57 7.47
CA THR A 202 2.74 -6.32 6.98
C THR A 202 1.22 -6.46 6.89
N ARG A 203 0.54 -5.32 6.79
CA ARG A 203 -0.87 -5.21 6.44
C ARG A 203 -1.01 -4.30 5.23
N LEU A 204 -0.35 -4.67 4.13
CA LEU A 204 -0.32 -3.92 2.88
C LEU A 204 -1.73 -3.75 2.36
#